data_AF-A0A2V7URN0-F1
#
_entry.id   AF-A0A2V7URN0-F1
#
_cell.length_a   1.000
_cell.length_b   1.000
_cell.length_c   1.000
_cell.angle_alpha   90.00
_cell.angle_beta   90.00
_cell.angle_gamma   90.00
#
_symmetry.space_group_name_H-M   'P 1'
#
loop_
_entity.id
_entity.type
_entity.pdbx_description
1 polymer ?
#
loop_
_entity_poly.entity_id
_entity_poly.type
_entity_poly.pdbx_seq_one_letter_code
_entity_poly.pdbx_strand_id
1 'polypeptide(L)'
;MTRNARGRTAGQQGFSLVEMMIASAIFAIAAAVAFILYTAAQKSYKAGQNFTDQQQNTRAAFDRVLSDIRNAGYNYNPDGSKTRPDEQIEAAYDTAIVLRADLDYEDPTLKDAPESSIKGVFNTVSTGNDEIVAYVLGKPGWTGGSTLPFTADVDNPTRASITYLGNSISVGPRDGAVDNVRLGNVALVQDSPPYTLYRVTLNN
;
A
#
# COMPACT_ATOMS: atom_id res chain seq x y z
N MET A 1 -6.79 25.48 -87.15
CA MET A 1 -6.77 25.80 -85.71
C MET A 1 -5.70 24.95 -85.04
N THR A 2 -4.55 25.51 -84.69
CA THR A 2 -3.51 24.84 -83.89
C THR A 2 -2.83 25.88 -83.00
N ARG A 3 -3.22 25.93 -81.71
CA ARG A 3 -2.50 26.71 -80.69
C ARG A 3 -1.33 25.88 -80.19
N ASN A 4 -0.12 26.34 -80.46
CA ASN A 4 1.11 25.73 -79.96
C ASN A 4 1.34 26.23 -78.52
N ALA A 5 1.02 25.40 -77.53
CA ALA A 5 1.31 25.68 -76.12
C ALA A 5 2.81 25.44 -75.87
N ARG A 6 3.60 26.52 -75.84
CA ARG A 6 4.98 26.46 -75.35
C ARG A 6 4.95 26.28 -73.83
N GLY A 7 5.22 25.06 -73.37
CA GLY A 7 5.54 24.79 -71.97
C GLY A 7 6.78 25.60 -71.58
N ARG A 8 6.64 26.49 -70.60
CA ARG A 8 7.77 27.11 -69.91
C ARG A 8 8.44 26.02 -69.09
N THR A 9 9.60 25.54 -69.52
CA THR A 9 10.53 24.85 -68.63
C THR A 9 11.06 25.89 -67.65
N ALA A 10 10.51 25.91 -66.43
CA ALA A 10 11.10 26.66 -65.33
C ALA A 10 12.50 26.10 -65.11
N GLY A 11 13.54 26.91 -65.35
CA GLY A 11 14.92 26.50 -65.17
C GLY A 11 15.16 26.09 -63.72
N GLN A 12 15.56 24.84 -63.50
CA GLN A 12 16.04 24.38 -62.20
C GLN A 12 17.37 25.08 -61.93
N GLN A 13 17.33 26.10 -61.07
CA GLN A 13 18.53 26.71 -60.49
C GLN A 13 18.93 25.87 -59.27
N GLY A 14 20.19 25.41 -59.24
CA GLY A 14 20.75 24.70 -58.09
C GLY A 14 21.04 25.64 -56.92
N PHE A 15 21.15 25.09 -55.71
CA PHE A 15 21.44 25.87 -54.49
C PHE A 15 22.91 26.26 -54.40
N SER A 16 23.18 27.46 -53.91
CA SER A 16 24.54 27.86 -53.55
C SER A 16 24.99 27.20 -52.24
N LEU A 17 26.30 27.05 -52.06
CA LEU A 17 26.89 26.48 -50.84
C LEU A 17 26.53 27.34 -49.60
N VAL A 18 26.50 28.67 -49.77
CA VAL A 18 26.15 29.61 -48.70
C VAL A 18 24.68 29.45 -48.26
N GLU A 19 23.74 29.26 -49.19
CA GLU A 19 22.34 29.00 -48.84
C GLU A 19 22.18 27.71 -48.03
N MET A 20 22.90 26.64 -48.38
CA MET A 20 22.89 25.39 -47.61
C MET A 20 23.47 25.56 -46.20
N MET A 21 24.52 26.39 -46.04
CA MET A 21 25.08 26.70 -44.72
C MET A 21 24.10 27.49 -43.85
N ILE A 22 23.43 28.50 -44.41
CA ILE A 22 22.45 29.30 -43.68
C ILE A 22 21.22 28.44 -43.32
N ALA A 23 20.70 27.65 -44.26
CA ALA A 23 19.57 26.77 -44.04
C ALA A 23 19.85 25.74 -42.93
N SER A 24 21.03 25.12 -42.94
CA SER A 24 21.43 24.15 -41.90
C SER A 24 21.64 24.81 -40.54
N ALA A 25 22.18 26.03 -40.48
CA ALA A 25 22.32 26.78 -39.23
C ALA A 25 20.94 27.12 -38.61
N ILE A 26 20.00 27.61 -39.41
CA ILE A 26 18.62 27.90 -38.96
C ILE A 26 17.94 26.61 -38.50
N PHE A 27 18.08 25.52 -39.27
CA PHE A 27 17.54 24.22 -38.90
C PHE A 27 18.11 23.72 -37.57
N ALA A 28 19.42 23.84 -37.36
CA ALA A 28 20.07 23.43 -36.11
C ALA A 28 19.54 24.22 -34.90
N ILE A 29 19.34 25.53 -35.05
CA ILE A 29 18.75 26.37 -33.99
C ILE A 29 17.31 25.94 -33.70
N ALA A 30 16.49 25.75 -34.75
CA ALA A 30 15.11 25.30 -34.60
C ALA A 30 15.02 23.91 -33.94
N ALA A 31 15.89 22.98 -34.34
CA ALA A 31 15.99 21.66 -33.75
C ALA A 31 16.40 21.71 -32.28
N ALA A 32 17.36 22.58 -31.91
CA ALA A 32 17.77 22.78 -30.53
C ALA A 32 16.61 23.29 -29.66
N VAL A 33 15.85 24.29 -30.13
CA VAL A 33 14.65 24.78 -29.43
C VAL A 33 13.60 23.69 -29.29
N ALA A 34 13.32 22.94 -30.36
CA ALA A 34 12.37 21.83 -30.34
C ALA A 34 12.79 20.73 -29.33
N PHE A 35 14.09 20.43 -29.26
CA PHE A 35 14.62 19.44 -28.31
C PHE A 35 14.47 19.91 -26.85
N ILE A 36 14.73 21.19 -26.57
CA ILE A 36 14.51 21.77 -25.24
C ILE A 36 13.02 21.66 -24.85
N LEU A 37 12.11 22.01 -25.76
CA LEU A 37 10.67 21.89 -25.51
C LEU A 37 10.24 20.43 -25.29
N TYR A 38 10.74 19.51 -26.11
CA TYR A 38 10.46 18.09 -25.96
C TYR A 38 10.93 17.54 -24.61
N THR A 39 12.15 17.86 -24.20
CA THR A 39 12.69 17.39 -22.90
C THR A 39 11.94 17.99 -21.72
N ALA A 40 11.53 19.26 -21.81
CA ALA A 40 10.68 19.90 -20.80
C ALA A 40 9.30 19.22 -20.72
N ALA A 41 8.66 18.97 -21.87
CA ALA A 41 7.39 18.26 -21.94
C ALA A 41 7.49 16.84 -21.35
N GLN A 42 8.55 16.10 -21.68
CA GLN A 42 8.77 14.75 -21.18
C GLN A 42 8.98 14.72 -19.67
N LYS A 43 9.72 15.69 -19.11
CA LYS A 43 9.90 15.82 -17.66
C LYS A 43 8.58 16.15 -16.96
N SER A 44 7.81 17.07 -17.52
CA SER A 44 6.48 17.43 -16.99
C SER A 44 5.52 16.23 -17.02
N TYR A 45 5.51 15.48 -18.11
CA TYR A 45 4.67 14.28 -18.25
C TYR A 45 5.02 13.23 -17.18
N LYS A 46 6.31 12.93 -17.00
CA LYS A 46 6.76 11.97 -15.97
C LYS A 46 6.44 12.44 -14.55
N ALA A 47 6.60 13.73 -14.25
CA ALA A 47 6.24 14.28 -12.95
C ALA A 47 4.73 14.16 -12.68
N GLY A 48 3.90 14.44 -13.68
CA GLY A 48 2.45 14.27 -13.60
C GLY A 48 2.03 12.81 -13.39
N GLN A 49 2.69 11.87 -14.07
CA GLN A 49 2.45 10.45 -13.88
C GLN A 49 2.79 10.02 -12.44
N ASN A 50 3.99 10.35 -11.96
CA ASN A 50 4.42 10.00 -10.60
C ASN A 50 3.47 10.57 -9.52
N PHE A 51 3.00 11.80 -9.70
CA PHE A 51 2.04 12.42 -8.77
C PHE A 51 0.68 11.72 -8.80
N THR A 52 0.23 11.31 -9.99
CA THR A 52 -1.01 10.55 -10.16
C THR A 52 -0.90 9.19 -9.48
N ASP A 53 0.20 8.47 -9.69
CA ASP A 53 0.44 7.15 -9.10
C ASP A 53 0.48 7.23 -7.57
N GLN A 54 1.16 8.24 -7.01
CA GLN A 54 1.19 8.47 -5.56
C GLN A 54 -0.20 8.73 -4.98
N GLN A 55 -1.03 9.54 -5.64
CA GLN A 55 -2.40 9.77 -5.20
C GLN A 55 -3.27 8.52 -5.28
N GLN A 56 -3.17 7.74 -6.36
CA GLN A 56 -3.94 6.50 -6.51
C GLN A 56 -3.54 5.49 -5.42
N ASN A 57 -2.25 5.33 -5.17
CA ASN A 57 -1.76 4.46 -4.11
C ASN A 57 -2.25 4.91 -2.73
N THR A 58 -2.23 6.21 -2.46
CA THR A 58 -2.75 6.78 -1.21
C THR A 58 -4.25 6.53 -1.05
N ARG A 59 -5.05 6.68 -2.11
CA ARG A 59 -6.49 6.37 -2.07
C ARG A 59 -6.73 4.90 -1.78
N ALA A 60 -6.06 3.99 -2.49
CA ALA A 60 -6.18 2.56 -2.26
C ALA A 60 -5.82 2.18 -0.81
N ALA A 61 -4.76 2.79 -0.26
CA ALA A 61 -4.37 2.61 1.14
C ALA A 61 -5.47 3.08 2.11
N PHE A 62 -6.03 4.28 1.92
CA PHE A 62 -7.11 4.79 2.76
C PHE A 62 -8.40 3.97 2.63
N ASP A 63 -8.76 3.52 1.42
CA ASP A 63 -9.93 2.67 1.21
C ASP A 63 -9.79 1.35 1.98
N ARG A 64 -8.59 0.76 1.98
CA ARG A 64 -8.30 -0.46 2.77
C ARG A 64 -8.38 -0.20 4.28
N VAL A 65 -7.74 0.86 4.78
CA VAL A 65 -7.81 1.27 6.19
C VAL A 65 -9.26 1.49 6.62
N LEU A 66 -10.02 2.24 5.82
CA LEU A 66 -11.43 2.55 6.11
C LEU A 66 -12.30 1.30 6.11
N SER A 67 -12.07 0.36 5.20
CA SER A 67 -12.76 -0.92 5.19
C SER A 67 -12.51 -1.72 6.46
N ASP A 68 -11.24 -1.85 6.89
CA ASP A 68 -10.90 -2.61 8.10
C ASP A 68 -11.41 -1.91 9.36
N ILE A 69 -11.34 -0.57 9.44
CA ILE A 69 -11.91 0.20 10.56
C ILE A 69 -13.43 0.04 10.64
N ARG A 70 -14.14 -0.01 9.50
CA ARG A 70 -15.59 -0.25 9.50
C ARG A 70 -15.95 -1.65 9.96
N ASN A 71 -15.05 -2.62 9.75
CA ASN A 71 -15.21 -3.99 10.22
C ASN A 71 -14.71 -4.17 11.66
N ALA A 72 -13.99 -3.20 12.24
CA ALA A 72 -13.60 -3.23 13.65
C ALA A 72 -14.86 -3.39 14.53
N GLY A 73 -14.92 -4.51 15.27
CA GLY A 73 -16.10 -4.87 16.06
C GLY A 73 -17.21 -5.63 15.36
N TYR A 74 -17.06 -5.94 14.08
CA TYR A 74 -17.89 -6.96 13.47
C TYR A 74 -17.60 -8.30 14.13
N ASN A 75 -18.65 -8.97 14.60
CA ASN A 75 -18.59 -10.31 15.20
C ASN A 75 -17.64 -10.48 16.41
N TYR A 76 -17.27 -9.41 17.12
CA TYR A 76 -16.30 -9.50 18.23
C TYR A 76 -16.87 -10.19 19.50
N ASN A 77 -18.21 -10.18 19.68
CA ASN A 77 -18.87 -10.73 20.87
C ASN A 77 -20.20 -11.45 20.56
N PRO A 78 -20.17 -12.54 19.77
CA PRO A 78 -21.39 -13.25 19.38
C PRO A 78 -22.09 -13.94 20.56
N ASP A 79 -21.39 -14.22 21.67
CA ASP A 79 -21.96 -14.87 22.85
C ASP A 79 -22.39 -13.89 23.97
N GLY A 80 -22.10 -12.59 23.82
CA GLY A 80 -22.46 -11.55 24.79
C GLY A 80 -21.68 -11.59 26.11
N SER A 81 -20.52 -12.24 26.15
CA SER A 81 -19.70 -12.33 27.37
C SER A 81 -19.14 -10.97 27.77
N LYS A 82 -19.34 -10.59 29.04
CA LYS A 82 -18.84 -9.32 29.63
C LYS A 82 -17.43 -9.40 30.18
N THR A 83 -16.87 -10.61 30.28
CA THR A 83 -15.54 -10.84 30.86
C THR A 83 -14.46 -10.96 29.79
N ARG A 84 -14.78 -10.62 28.53
CA ARG A 84 -13.83 -10.67 27.41
C ARG A 84 -12.87 -9.48 27.53
N PRO A 85 -11.55 -9.75 27.49
CA PRO A 85 -10.55 -8.68 27.51
C PRO A 85 -10.33 -8.02 26.14
N ASP A 86 -10.98 -8.46 25.06
CA ASP A 86 -10.72 -7.92 23.71
C ASP A 86 -11.30 -6.53 23.47
N GLU A 87 -10.45 -5.66 22.94
CA GLU A 87 -10.85 -4.40 22.34
C GLU A 87 -10.90 -4.47 20.80
N GLN A 88 -11.85 -3.75 20.20
CA GLN A 88 -11.96 -3.65 18.73
C GLN A 88 -10.91 -2.71 18.16
N ILE A 89 -10.50 -1.74 18.98
CA ILE A 89 -9.38 -0.85 18.74
C ILE A 89 -8.37 -1.12 19.86
N GLU A 90 -7.40 -1.98 19.56
CA GLU A 90 -6.35 -2.41 20.48
C GLU A 90 -5.37 -1.27 20.79
N ALA A 91 -5.18 -0.35 19.83
CA ALA A 91 -4.33 0.81 20.00
C ALA A 91 -4.63 1.94 19.01
N ALA A 92 -4.50 3.19 19.45
CA ALA A 92 -4.58 4.36 18.60
C ALA A 92 -3.46 5.35 18.94
N TYR A 93 -2.65 5.67 17.93
CA TYR A 93 -1.50 6.57 17.98
C TYR A 93 -1.63 7.62 16.88
N ASP A 94 -0.76 8.63 16.91
CA ASP A 94 -0.69 9.67 15.86
C ASP A 94 -0.43 9.06 14.45
N THR A 95 0.44 8.05 14.41
CA THR A 95 0.95 7.44 13.17
C THR A 95 0.55 5.98 13.00
N ALA A 96 -0.31 5.47 13.88
CA ALA A 96 -0.69 4.07 13.87
C ALA A 96 -2.06 3.82 14.49
N ILE A 97 -2.75 2.81 13.97
CA ILE A 97 -3.97 2.26 14.57
C ILE A 97 -3.90 0.74 14.51
N VAL A 98 -4.27 0.09 15.60
CA VAL A 98 -4.37 -1.36 15.72
C VAL A 98 -5.82 -1.69 16.00
N LEU A 99 -6.37 -2.59 15.19
CA LEU A 99 -7.77 -3.00 15.24
C LEU A 99 -7.87 -4.53 15.24
N ARG A 100 -8.98 -5.02 15.78
CA ARG A 100 -9.39 -6.42 15.72
C ARG A 100 -10.79 -6.50 15.11
N ALA A 101 -10.94 -7.38 14.13
CA ALA A 101 -12.18 -7.58 13.38
C ALA A 101 -12.16 -8.97 12.75
N ASP A 102 -13.34 -9.55 12.49
CA ASP A 102 -13.46 -10.78 11.69
C ASP A 102 -13.27 -10.38 10.21
N LEU A 103 -12.03 -10.44 9.71
CA LEU A 103 -11.63 -9.87 8.41
C LEU A 103 -11.69 -10.87 7.26
N ASP A 104 -11.84 -12.15 7.56
CA ASP A 104 -12.01 -13.22 6.59
C ASP A 104 -13.33 -13.99 6.76
N TYR A 105 -14.32 -13.41 7.45
CA TYR A 105 -15.68 -13.92 7.60
C TYR A 105 -16.31 -14.53 6.32
N GLU A 106 -16.01 -13.94 5.16
CA GLU A 106 -16.53 -14.38 3.86
C GLU A 106 -15.81 -15.62 3.30
N ASP A 107 -14.64 -15.99 3.83
CA ASP A 107 -13.86 -17.15 3.39
C ASP A 107 -14.50 -18.44 3.94
N PRO A 108 -14.97 -19.35 3.07
CA PRO A 108 -15.67 -20.56 3.51
C PRO A 108 -14.77 -21.57 4.24
N THR A 109 -13.45 -21.39 4.19
CA THR A 109 -12.44 -22.29 4.74
C THR A 109 -11.69 -21.66 5.91
N LEU A 110 -11.39 -20.36 5.82
CA LEU A 110 -10.56 -19.63 6.77
C LEU A 110 -11.32 -18.86 7.85
N LYS A 111 -12.60 -18.55 7.66
CA LYS A 111 -13.41 -17.78 8.63
C LYS A 111 -13.44 -18.28 10.09
N ASP A 112 -13.01 -19.53 10.33
CA ASP A 112 -12.88 -20.12 11.67
C ASP A 112 -11.51 -20.83 11.86
N ALA A 113 -10.58 -20.69 10.91
CA ALA A 113 -9.26 -21.29 10.97
C ALA A 113 -8.16 -20.22 10.79
N PRO A 114 -7.24 -20.08 11.76
CA PRO A 114 -6.94 -21.04 12.84
C PRO A 114 -7.66 -20.79 14.18
N GLU A 115 -8.64 -19.90 14.24
CA GLU A 115 -9.39 -19.47 15.43
C GLU A 115 -9.97 -20.67 16.20
N SER A 116 -10.43 -21.69 15.47
CA SER A 116 -10.98 -22.95 16.01
C SER A 116 -9.98 -23.75 16.86
N SER A 117 -8.68 -23.50 16.72
CA SER A 117 -7.59 -24.16 17.46
C SER A 117 -6.99 -23.32 18.58
N ILE A 118 -7.35 -22.03 18.65
CA ILE A 118 -6.99 -21.04 19.68
C ILE A 118 -8.08 -20.97 20.77
N LYS A 119 -9.09 -21.84 20.68
CA LYS A 119 -10.23 -21.91 21.61
C LYS A 119 -9.74 -21.94 23.06
N GLY A 120 -10.01 -20.82 23.74
CA GLY A 120 -9.72 -20.57 25.14
C GLY A 120 -10.97 -20.69 26.00
N VAL A 121 -11.08 -19.84 27.03
CA VAL A 121 -12.32 -19.71 27.83
C VAL A 121 -13.52 -19.27 26.96
N PHE A 122 -13.27 -18.59 25.84
CA PHE A 122 -14.27 -18.08 24.90
C PHE A 122 -14.32 -18.94 23.62
N ASN A 123 -15.07 -20.04 23.65
CA ASN A 123 -15.09 -21.08 22.61
C ASN A 123 -15.77 -20.71 21.26
N THR A 124 -16.21 -19.46 21.10
CA THR A 124 -17.07 -18.97 20.00
C THR A 124 -16.51 -17.75 19.27
N VAL A 125 -15.27 -17.33 19.52
CA VAL A 125 -14.69 -16.18 18.82
C VAL A 125 -14.22 -16.57 17.41
N SER A 126 -14.60 -15.76 16.42
CA SER A 126 -14.10 -15.77 15.04
C SER A 126 -13.17 -14.57 14.79
N THR A 127 -12.42 -14.18 15.83
CA THR A 127 -11.45 -13.06 15.77
C THR A 127 -10.13 -13.52 16.36
N GLY A 128 -9.32 -14.20 15.54
CA GLY A 128 -8.01 -14.74 15.87
C GLY A 128 -6.96 -13.65 16.14
N ASN A 129 -5.75 -14.05 16.55
CA ASN A 129 -4.67 -13.08 16.70
C ASN A 129 -4.16 -12.62 15.32
N ASP A 130 -4.24 -13.45 14.28
CA ASP A 130 -4.00 -13.09 12.88
C ASP A 130 -5.07 -12.17 12.27
N GLU A 131 -6.08 -11.81 13.04
CA GLU A 131 -7.06 -10.80 12.65
C GLU A 131 -6.85 -9.47 13.38
N ILE A 132 -5.80 -9.40 14.21
CA ILE A 132 -5.26 -8.16 14.74
C ILE A 132 -4.41 -7.52 13.64
N VAL A 133 -4.88 -6.38 13.14
CA VAL A 133 -4.26 -5.64 12.05
C VAL A 133 -3.80 -4.28 12.55
N ALA A 134 -2.52 -3.98 12.34
CA ALA A 134 -1.93 -2.70 12.61
C ALA A 134 -1.64 -1.96 11.29
N TYR A 135 -2.25 -0.80 11.12
CA TYR A 135 -1.86 0.17 10.11
C TYR A 135 -0.88 1.14 10.74
N VAL A 136 0.38 1.12 10.30
CA VAL A 136 1.46 1.89 10.92
C VAL A 136 2.32 2.57 9.88
N LEU A 137 2.76 3.78 10.15
CA LEU A 137 3.82 4.39 9.37
C LEU A 137 5.17 3.81 9.80
N GLY A 138 6.04 3.54 8.84
CA GLY A 138 7.41 3.07 9.06
C GLY A 138 8.38 3.69 8.06
N LYS A 139 9.68 3.56 8.31
CA LYS A 139 10.69 3.96 7.32
C LYS A 139 10.58 3.06 6.09
N PRO A 140 10.84 3.59 4.88
CA PRO A 140 10.91 2.76 3.69
C PRO A 140 11.89 1.60 3.90
N GLY A 141 11.40 0.37 3.69
CA GLY A 141 12.16 -0.86 3.91
C GLY A 141 11.99 -1.50 5.30
N TRP A 142 11.10 -0.99 6.16
CA TRP A 142 10.76 -1.59 7.46
C TRP A 142 11.97 -1.80 8.39
N THR A 143 12.81 -0.77 8.56
CA THR A 143 14.00 -0.84 9.41
C THR A 143 14.19 0.42 10.26
N GLY A 144 14.81 0.26 11.44
CA GLY A 144 15.34 1.39 12.23
C GLY A 144 14.29 2.31 12.86
N GLY A 145 13.10 1.79 13.17
CA GLY A 145 12.02 2.54 13.83
C GLY A 145 11.92 2.30 15.33
N SER A 146 10.94 2.94 15.95
CA SER A 146 10.53 2.74 17.34
C SER A 146 9.74 1.44 17.51
N THR A 147 9.29 1.20 18.73
CA THR A 147 8.39 0.09 19.06
C THR A 147 7.05 0.65 19.51
N LEU A 148 5.96 0.26 18.85
CA LEU A 148 4.59 0.55 19.28
C LEU A 148 4.18 -0.51 20.30
N PRO A 149 3.97 -0.14 21.58
CA PRO A 149 3.36 -1.03 22.54
C PRO A 149 1.84 -1.03 22.37
N PHE A 150 1.18 -2.14 22.62
CA PHE A 150 -0.26 -2.15 22.87
C PHE A 150 -0.58 -3.34 23.75
N THR A 151 -1.81 -3.38 24.25
CA THR A 151 -2.28 -4.47 25.10
C THR A 151 -3.34 -5.26 24.36
N ALA A 152 -3.23 -6.58 24.39
CA ALA A 152 -4.23 -7.48 23.81
C ALA A 152 -4.10 -8.84 24.48
N ASP A 153 -5.21 -9.57 24.61
CA ASP A 153 -5.17 -11.00 24.93
C ASP A 153 -4.73 -11.74 23.66
N VAL A 154 -3.44 -12.12 23.65
CA VAL A 154 -2.80 -12.84 22.56
C VAL A 154 -2.15 -14.14 23.06
N ASP A 155 -2.45 -14.55 24.30
CA ASP A 155 -1.50 -15.37 25.04
C ASP A 155 -1.35 -16.80 24.51
N ASN A 156 -0.14 -17.33 24.72
CA ASN A 156 0.29 -18.65 24.30
C ASN A 156 1.23 -19.30 25.34
N PRO A 157 0.72 -19.69 26.52
CA PRO A 157 1.52 -20.41 27.52
C PRO A 157 1.72 -21.89 27.19
N THR A 158 0.87 -22.49 26.33
CA THR A 158 1.03 -23.86 25.81
C THR A 158 0.77 -23.87 24.31
N ARG A 159 1.85 -23.98 23.52
CA ARG A 159 1.77 -23.95 22.06
C ARG A 159 1.19 -25.26 21.53
N ALA A 160 -0.02 -25.22 20.97
CA ALA A 160 -0.49 -26.23 20.04
C ALA A 160 0.09 -25.97 18.63
N SER A 161 0.13 -27.01 17.80
CA SER A 161 0.48 -26.90 16.39
C SER A 161 -0.69 -27.43 15.57
N ILE A 162 -1.16 -26.64 14.63
CA ILE A 162 -2.13 -27.06 13.62
C ILE A 162 -1.49 -27.08 12.23
N THR A 163 -2.06 -27.89 11.34
CA THR A 163 -1.63 -27.95 9.94
C THR A 163 -2.69 -27.31 9.07
N TYR A 164 -2.34 -26.23 8.37
CA TYR A 164 -3.19 -25.59 7.37
C TYR A 164 -2.44 -25.46 6.06
N LEU A 165 -3.01 -25.99 4.96
CA LEU A 165 -2.39 -26.03 3.63
C LEU A 165 -0.94 -26.56 3.61
N GLY A 166 -0.63 -27.49 4.51
CA GLY A 166 0.71 -28.08 4.63
C GLY A 166 1.70 -27.28 5.50
N ASN A 167 1.28 -26.14 6.05
CA ASN A 167 2.09 -25.34 6.97
C ASN A 167 1.73 -25.66 8.42
N SER A 168 2.74 -25.81 9.27
CA SER A 168 2.56 -25.90 10.72
C SER A 168 2.44 -24.49 11.32
N ILE A 169 1.25 -24.13 11.78
CA ILE A 169 0.98 -22.87 12.48
C ILE A 169 0.96 -23.18 13.97
N SER A 170 1.75 -22.43 14.73
CA SER A 170 1.79 -22.58 16.17
C SER A 170 0.74 -21.66 16.78
N VAL A 171 -0.08 -22.16 17.69
CA VAL A 171 -1.27 -21.45 18.20
C VAL A 171 -1.42 -21.78 19.68
N GLY A 172 -1.80 -20.82 20.52
CA GLY A 172 -2.06 -21.04 21.95
C GLY A 172 -3.52 -20.79 22.28
N PRO A 173 -4.11 -21.44 23.30
CA PRO A 173 -5.45 -21.09 23.76
C PRO A 173 -5.43 -19.74 24.47
N ARG A 174 -6.45 -18.91 24.23
CA ARG A 174 -6.64 -17.65 24.94
C ARG A 174 -7.02 -17.89 26.39
N ASP A 175 -6.32 -17.28 27.33
CA ASP A 175 -6.52 -17.51 28.76
C ASP A 175 -7.33 -16.39 29.44
N GLY A 176 -7.67 -15.33 28.69
CA GLY A 176 -8.40 -14.17 29.20
C GLY A 176 -7.51 -13.17 29.95
N ALA A 177 -6.18 -13.33 29.90
CA ALA A 177 -5.22 -12.35 30.40
C ALA A 177 -4.80 -11.39 29.28
N VAL A 178 -4.56 -10.13 29.64
CA VAL A 178 -4.11 -9.09 28.70
C VAL A 178 -2.59 -9.00 28.73
N ASP A 179 -1.96 -9.12 27.58
CA ASP A 179 -0.51 -9.06 27.41
C ASP A 179 -0.02 -7.76 26.80
N ASN A 180 1.25 -7.43 27.05
CA ASN A 180 1.93 -6.35 26.36
C ASN A 180 2.52 -6.84 25.02
N VAL A 181 1.93 -6.40 23.92
CA VAL A 181 2.40 -6.64 22.56
C VAL A 181 3.28 -5.48 22.09
N ARG A 182 4.27 -5.78 21.25
CA ARG A 182 5.26 -4.82 20.75
C ARG A 182 5.49 -4.97 19.26
N LEU A 183 5.20 -3.92 18.48
CA LEU A 183 5.48 -3.86 17.04
C LEU A 183 6.71 -2.98 16.79
N GLY A 184 7.79 -3.59 16.29
CA GLY A 184 9.03 -2.87 15.96
C GLY A 184 8.98 -2.18 14.59
N ASN A 185 9.99 -1.33 14.35
CA ASN A 185 10.23 -0.64 13.07
C ASN A 185 9.14 0.36 12.63
N VAL A 186 8.37 0.87 13.59
CA VAL A 186 7.31 1.85 13.35
C VAL A 186 7.77 3.27 13.66
N ALA A 187 7.17 4.25 13.00
CA ALA A 187 7.24 5.64 13.39
C ALA A 187 6.09 5.90 14.37
N LEU A 188 6.37 6.51 15.53
CA LEU A 188 5.34 6.91 16.51
C LEU A 188 4.98 8.40 16.40
N VAL A 189 5.80 9.17 15.69
CA VAL A 189 5.66 10.60 15.44
C VAL A 189 6.19 10.89 14.03
N GLN A 190 5.63 11.88 13.35
CA GLN A 190 6.01 12.28 11.98
C GLN A 190 7.17 13.30 11.94
N ASP A 191 8.32 12.97 12.52
CA ASP A 191 9.47 13.88 12.66
C ASP A 191 10.52 13.79 11.53
N SER A 192 10.58 12.68 10.81
CA SER A 192 11.66 12.32 9.89
C SER A 192 11.17 11.56 8.63
N PRO A 193 10.38 12.20 7.75
CA PRO A 193 9.96 11.60 6.48
C PRO A 193 11.18 11.27 5.57
N PRO A 194 11.03 10.40 4.55
CA PRO A 194 9.79 9.78 4.07
C PRO A 194 9.29 8.60 4.92
N TYR A 195 7.99 8.31 4.81
CA TYR A 195 7.32 7.18 5.44
C TYR A 195 6.58 6.32 4.42
N THR A 196 6.42 5.04 4.74
CA THR A 196 5.55 4.10 4.04
C THR A 196 4.51 3.61 5.03
N LEU A 197 3.24 3.55 4.60
CA LEU A 197 2.19 2.90 5.37
C LEU A 197 2.32 1.38 5.20
N TYR A 198 2.37 0.68 6.32
CA TYR A 198 2.39 -0.78 6.38
C TYR A 198 1.12 -1.29 7.03
N ARG A 199 0.59 -2.38 6.48
CA ARG A 199 -0.41 -3.22 7.14
C ARG A 199 0.33 -4.41 7.73
N VAL A 200 0.39 -4.49 9.05
CA VAL A 200 1.00 -5.60 9.78
C VAL A 200 -0.13 -6.45 10.35
N THR A 201 0.00 -7.76 10.19
CA THR A 201 -0.89 -8.73 10.79
C THR A 201 -0.09 -9.53 11.79
N LEU A 202 -0.66 -9.79 12.96
CA LEU A 202 -0.04 -10.67 13.93
C LEU A 202 -0.06 -12.11 13.40
N ASN A 203 0.84 -12.94 13.91
CA ASN A 203 0.73 -14.37 13.69
C ASN A 203 0.08 -14.97 14.94
N ASN A 204 -0.61 -16.10 14.76
CA ASN A 204 -1.05 -16.90 15.89
C ASN A 204 0.10 -17.62 16.61
#